data_AF-A0AA85BH29-F1
#
_entry.id   AF-A0AA85BH29-F1
#
_cell.length_a   1.000
_cell.length_b   1.000
_cell.length_c   1.000
_cell.angle_alpha   90.00
_cell.angle_beta   90.00
_cell.angle_gamma   90.00
#
_symmetry.space_group_name_H-M   'P 1'
#
loop_
_entity.id
_entity.type
_entity.pdbx_description
1 polymer ?
#
loop_
_entity_poly.entity_id
_entity_poly.type
_entity_poly.pdbx_seq_one_letter_code
_entity_poly.pdbx_strand_id
1 'polypeptide(L)'
;MDSFSDRHDFSLVDSRERQRQRSVNQAFAELRYILPTHPPDKKLSKHEILRLSIKYIHILETILKYQEEVEGRLPVSNISHICTATTTSSSSKSK
;
A
#
# COMPACT_ATOMS: atom_id res chain seq x y z
N MET A 1 47.20 -10.70 2.68
CA MET A 1 46.36 -9.59 3.19
C MET A 1 45.37 -9.29 2.09
N ASP A 2 44.16 -9.81 2.25
CA ASP A 2 43.21 -10.05 1.17
C ASP A 2 42.43 -8.79 0.78
N SER A 3 42.78 -8.20 -0.36
CA SER A 3 42.07 -7.06 -0.95
C SER A 3 40.82 -7.44 -1.77
N PHE A 4 40.41 -8.72 -1.76
CA PHE A 4 39.29 -9.22 -2.58
C PHE A 4 37.95 -9.34 -1.82
N SER A 5 37.95 -9.29 -0.48
CA SER A 5 36.72 -9.45 0.32
C SER A 5 35.79 -8.23 0.31
N ASP A 6 36.32 -7.04 0.02
CA ASP A 6 35.57 -5.77 0.12
C ASP A 6 34.59 -5.55 -1.06
N ARG A 7 34.86 -6.17 -2.21
CA ARG A 7 33.99 -6.10 -3.41
C ARG A 7 32.69 -6.88 -3.26
N HIS A 8 32.69 -7.94 -2.45
CA HIS A 8 31.51 -8.77 -2.23
C HIS A 8 30.48 -8.09 -1.34
N ASP A 9 30.91 -7.32 -0.34
CA ASP A 9 30.01 -6.64 0.61
C ASP A 9 29.16 -5.56 -0.08
N PHE A 10 29.77 -4.74 -0.96
CA PHE A 10 29.02 -3.72 -1.70
C PHE A 10 27.94 -4.32 -2.62
N SER A 11 28.20 -5.49 -3.22
CA SER A 11 27.23 -6.18 -4.08
C SER A 11 26.00 -6.68 -3.31
N LEU A 12 26.19 -7.07 -2.05
CA LEU A 12 25.09 -7.46 -1.16
C LEU A 12 24.33 -6.23 -0.68
N VAL A 13 25.01 -5.12 -0.40
CA VAL A 13 24.39 -3.83 -0.05
C VAL A 13 23.55 -3.28 -1.22
N ASP A 14 24.06 -3.29 -2.45
CA ASP A 14 23.31 -2.87 -3.65
C ASP A 14 22.09 -3.77 -3.88
N SER A 15 22.25 -5.09 -3.70
CA SER A 15 21.14 -6.04 -3.79
C SER A 15 20.05 -5.75 -2.74
N ARG A 16 20.44 -5.42 -1.51
CA ARG A 16 19.52 -5.06 -0.43
C ARG A 16 18.80 -3.74 -0.71
N GLU A 17 19.51 -2.70 -1.13
CA GLU A 17 18.88 -1.41 -1.45
C GLU A 17 17.93 -1.55 -2.64
N ARG A 18 18.31 -2.32 -3.67
CA ARG A 18 17.41 -2.65 -4.78
C ARG A 18 16.14 -3.34 -4.32
N GLN A 19 16.24 -4.29 -3.39
CA GLN A 19 15.06 -4.96 -2.82
C GLN A 19 14.19 -3.99 -2.02
N ARG A 20 14.79 -3.08 -1.26
CA ARG A 20 14.08 -2.02 -0.54
C ARG A 20 13.31 -1.11 -1.51
N GLN A 21 13.95 -0.69 -2.61
CA GLN A 21 13.31 0.13 -3.64
C GLN A 21 12.19 -0.62 -4.37
N ARG A 22 12.33 -1.93 -4.62
CA ARG A 22 11.26 -2.77 -5.18
C ARG A 22 10.04 -2.79 -4.26
N SER A 23 10.24 -2.98 -2.96
CA SER A 23 9.17 -2.94 -1.97
C SER A 23 8.43 -1.60 -1.97
N VAL A 24 9.15 -0.48 -2.00
CA VAL A 24 8.53 0.86 -2.10
C VAL A 24 7.76 1.02 -3.40
N ASN A 25 8.31 0.60 -4.54
CA ASN A 25 7.64 0.73 -5.83
C ASN A 25 6.36 -0.14 -5.91
N GLN A 26 6.35 -1.30 -5.26
CA GLN A 26 5.15 -2.12 -5.13
C GLN A 26 4.05 -1.40 -4.34
N ALA A 27 4.38 -0.80 -3.20
CA ALA A 27 3.43 0.00 -2.43
C ALA A 27 2.87 1.20 -3.24
N PHE A 28 3.70 1.84 -4.07
CA PHE A 28 3.22 2.89 -4.99
C PHE A 28 2.25 2.36 -6.05
N ALA A 29 2.43 1.12 -6.53
CA ALA A 29 1.53 0.49 -7.49
C ALA A 29 0.18 0.13 -6.85
N GLU A 30 0.19 -0.40 -5.62
CA GLU A 30 -1.02 -0.67 -4.84
C GLU A 30 -1.78 0.63 -4.54
N LEU A 31 -1.08 1.67 -4.12
CA LEU A 31 -1.67 3.00 -3.93
C LEU A 31 -2.25 3.55 -5.23
N ARG A 32 -1.56 3.40 -6.37
CA ARG A 32 -2.09 3.83 -7.68
C ARG A 32 -3.40 3.13 -8.04
N TYR A 33 -3.56 1.87 -7.68
CA TYR A 33 -4.74 1.08 -8.04
C TYR A 33 -6.03 1.63 -7.41
N ILE A 34 -5.96 2.16 -6.18
CA ILE A 34 -7.13 2.71 -5.48
C ILE A 34 -7.48 4.15 -5.89
N LEU A 35 -6.61 4.84 -6.62
CA LEU A 35 -6.83 6.24 -6.99
C LEU A 35 -7.80 6.37 -8.17
N PRO A 36 -8.85 7.21 -8.05
CA PRO A 36 -9.80 7.43 -9.13
C PRO A 36 -9.14 8.22 -10.28
N THR A 37 -9.12 7.64 -11.48
CA THR A 37 -8.54 8.25 -12.69
C THR A 37 -9.35 7.92 -13.93
N HIS A 38 -9.33 8.83 -14.92
CA HIS A 38 -9.85 8.61 -16.26
C HIS A 38 -8.76 8.89 -17.30
N PRO A 39 -8.41 7.94 -18.18
CA PRO A 39 -8.83 6.53 -18.17
C PRO A 39 -8.21 5.76 -16.97
N PRO A 40 -8.74 4.58 -16.58
CA PRO A 40 -8.31 3.86 -15.38
C PRO A 40 -6.83 3.43 -15.42
N ASP A 41 -6.26 3.28 -16.60
CA ASP A 41 -4.88 2.89 -16.87
C ASP A 41 -3.90 4.08 -17.02
N LYS A 42 -4.37 5.32 -16.77
CA LYS A 42 -3.55 6.54 -16.82
C LYS A 42 -2.24 6.37 -16.03
N LYS A 43 -1.08 6.53 -16.66
CA LYS A 43 0.20 6.53 -15.94
C LYS A 43 0.30 7.79 -15.08
N LEU A 44 0.52 7.63 -13.78
CA LEU A 44 0.76 8.72 -12.83
C LEU A 44 2.21 8.67 -12.36
N SER A 45 2.83 9.84 -12.24
CA SER A 45 4.13 9.98 -11.56
C SER A 45 3.99 9.78 -10.04
N LYS A 46 5.10 9.49 -9.36
CA LYS A 46 5.14 9.37 -7.89
C LYS A 46 4.56 10.62 -7.19
N HIS A 47 4.86 11.80 -7.72
CA HIS A 47 4.36 13.06 -7.18
C HIS A 47 2.84 13.21 -7.34
N GLU A 48 2.31 12.87 -8.52
CA GLU A 48 0.87 12.89 -8.77
C GLU A 48 0.12 11.89 -7.90
N ILE A 49 0.67 10.67 -7.71
CA ILE A 49 0.11 9.65 -6.81
C ILE A 49 -0.03 10.24 -5.40
N LEU A 50 1.01 10.88 -4.88
CA LEU A 50 0.97 11.47 -3.53
C LEU A 50 -0.07 12.58 -3.41
N ARG A 51 -0.08 13.55 -4.34
CA ARG A 51 -1.06 14.65 -4.32
C ARG A 51 -2.50 14.14 -4.46
N LEU A 52 -2.73 13.20 -5.37
CA LEU A 52 -4.05 12.65 -5.62
C LEU A 52 -4.53 11.82 -4.43
N SER A 53 -3.64 11.12 -3.73
CA SER A 53 -3.97 10.38 -2.50
C SER A 53 -4.49 11.30 -1.40
N ILE A 54 -3.77 12.40 -1.13
CA ILE A 54 -4.19 13.39 -0.14
C ILE A 54 -5.55 14.00 -0.54
N LYS A 55 -5.68 14.40 -1.81
CA LYS A 55 -6.94 14.93 -2.34
C LYS A 55 -8.09 13.93 -2.20
N TYR A 56 -7.83 12.65 -2.47
CA TYR A 56 -8.85 11.62 -2.43
C TYR A 56 -9.35 11.37 -1.01
N ILE A 57 -8.45 11.32 -0.02
CA ILE A 57 -8.83 11.27 1.41
C ILE A 57 -9.77 12.42 1.76
N HIS A 58 -9.42 13.66 1.42
CA HIS A 58 -10.27 14.83 1.71
C HIS A 58 -11.63 14.82 1.01
N ILE A 59 -11.68 14.30 -0.22
CA ILE A 59 -12.96 14.12 -0.93
C ILE A 59 -13.84 13.14 -0.17
N LEU A 60 -13.29 12.00 0.26
CA LEU A 60 -14.03 10.98 1.01
C LEU A 60 -14.51 11.53 2.36
N GLU A 61 -13.67 12.27 3.10
CA GLU A 61 -14.05 12.96 4.33
C GLU A 61 -15.21 13.95 4.11
N THR A 62 -15.16 14.72 3.03
CA THR A 62 -16.21 15.69 2.66
C THR A 62 -17.52 14.98 2.34
N ILE A 63 -17.46 13.86 1.62
CA ILE A 63 -18.65 13.05 1.30
C ILE A 63 -19.28 12.51 2.57
N LEU A 64 -18.49 11.96 3.50
CA LEU A 64 -18.98 11.44 4.78
C LEU A 64 -19.65 12.53 5.62
N LYS A 65 -19.03 13.72 5.69
CA LYS A 65 -19.61 14.86 6.40
C LYS A 65 -20.92 15.34 5.79
N TYR A 66 -20.97 15.43 4.45
CA TYR A 66 -22.19 15.80 3.75
C TYR A 66 -23.33 14.79 3.99
N GLN A 67 -23.02 13.50 4.03
CA GLN A 67 -23.98 12.45 4.37
C GLN A 67 -24.51 12.61 5.81
N GLU A 68 -23.65 12.94 6.78
CA GLU A 68 -24.09 13.21 8.16
C GLU A 68 -25.06 14.40 8.24
N GLU A 69 -24.75 15.49 7.53
CA GLU A 69 -25.55 16.73 7.53
C GLU A 69 -26.88 16.58 6.77
N VAL A 70 -26.90 15.85 5.66
CA VAL A 70 -28.08 15.71 4.79
C VAL A 70 -28.98 14.55 5.21
N GLU A 71 -28.42 13.45 5.71
CA GLU A 71 -29.20 12.22 5.96
C GLU A 71 -29.55 12.00 7.44
N GLY A 72 -29.00 12.77 8.39
CA GLY A 72 -29.44 12.73 9.80
C GLY A 72 -29.31 11.38 10.53
N ARG A 73 -28.80 10.32 9.88
CA ARG A 73 -28.27 9.06 10.42
C ARG A 73 -28.09 8.05 9.28
N LEU A 74 -26.86 7.57 9.09
CA LEU A 74 -26.62 6.12 8.99
C LEU A 74 -25.33 5.81 9.77
N PRO A 75 -25.34 4.83 10.69
CA PRO A 75 -24.12 4.44 11.37
C PRO A 75 -23.23 3.75 10.34
N VAL A 76 -22.11 4.37 9.97
CA VAL A 76 -21.02 3.67 9.30
C VAL A 76 -20.51 2.61 10.26
N SER A 77 -21.09 1.41 10.17
CA SER A 77 -20.66 0.27 10.94
C SER A 77 -19.25 -0.10 10.50
N ASN A 78 -18.29 0.36 11.29
CA ASN A 78 -17.01 -0.27 11.60
C ASN A 78 -16.34 -0.98 10.41
N ILE A 79 -15.43 -0.26 9.74
CA ILE A 79 -14.39 -0.83 8.87
C ILE A 79 -13.34 -1.53 9.77
N SER A 80 -13.76 -2.52 10.56
CA SER A 80 -12.88 -3.33 11.43
C SER A 80 -12.48 -4.66 10.81
N HIS A 81 -12.60 -4.83 9.48
CA HIS A 81 -12.33 -6.09 8.81
C HIS A 81 -11.34 -5.96 7.65
N ILE A 82 -10.16 -5.39 7.90
CA ILE A 82 -8.97 -5.69 7.08
C ILE A 82 -7.79 -5.97 8.00
N CYS A 83 -7.95 -6.89 8.95
CA CYS A 83 -6.86 -7.50 9.72
C CYS A 83 -7.34 -8.83 10.31
N THR A 84 -7.34 -9.89 9.51
CA THR A 84 -7.26 -11.26 10.04
C THR A 84 -6.11 -11.95 9.33
N ALA A 85 -4.93 -11.85 9.96
CA ALA A 85 -3.88 -12.84 9.76
C ALA A 85 -4.48 -14.22 10.05
N THR A 86 -4.73 -15.02 9.01
CA THR A 86 -5.00 -16.44 9.17
C THR A 86 -3.70 -17.18 8.89
N THR A 87 -2.99 -17.45 9.98
CA THR A 87 -2.05 -18.55 10.11
C THR A 87 -2.73 -19.82 9.60
N THR A 88 -2.40 -20.27 8.39
CA THR A 88 -2.72 -21.62 7.93
C THR A 88 -1.91 -22.61 8.75
N SER A 89 -2.59 -23.18 9.74
CA SER A 89 -2.22 -24.40 10.43
C SER A 89 -2.33 -25.58 9.46
N SER A 90 -1.20 -26.20 9.12
CA SER A 90 -1.18 -27.54 8.52
C SER A 90 -1.23 -28.58 9.64
N SER A 91 -2.45 -28.98 10.01
CA SER A 91 -2.72 -30.20 10.74
C SER A 91 -2.53 -31.41 9.82
N SER A 92 -1.72 -32.39 10.24
CA SER A 92 -1.82 -33.76 9.73
C SER A 92 -1.87 -34.74 10.91
N LYS A 93 -3.05 -35.32 11.08
CA LYS A 93 -3.37 -36.53 11.85
C LYS A 93 -2.43 -37.68 11.48
N SER A 94 -2.17 -38.61 12.40
CA SER A 94 -2.85 -39.92 12.41
C SER A 94 -2.22 -40.93 13.36
N LYS A 95 -3.12 -41.56 14.14
CA LYS A 95 -3.05 -42.86 14.84
C LYS A 95 -2.11 -43.03 16.02
#